data_AF-A0A7S2YCM7-F1
#
_entry.id   AF-A0A7S2YCM7-F1
#
_cell.length_a   1.000
_cell.length_b   1.000
_cell.length_c   1.000
_cell.angle_alpha   90.00
_cell.angle_beta   90.00
_cell.angle_gamma   90.00
#
_symmetry.space_group_name_H-M   'P 1'
#
loop_
_entity.id
_entity.type
_entity.pdbx_description
1 polymer ?
#
loop_
_entity_poly.entity_id
_entity_poly.type
_entity_poly.pdbx_seq_one_letter_code
_entity_poly.pdbx_strand_id
1 'polypeptide(L)'
;FLALLRALHSYCHPFLFLLSIMVRLASVEYKGLPKLVAQLPTTGSYVDLSPVAPNARSFLQGGEAALAQAKELMDSNPTVIAPEECRLLAPIDGSLVGKFLCIGMNYVDHCTEQNFPIPTEPLVFSKFGSCVVGTGVPLAKDVTTEKLDFEVELGVVLG
;
A
#
# COMPACT_ATOMS: atom_id res chain seq x y z
N PHE A 1 16.52 6.21 -5.68
CA PHE A 1 16.37 5.04 -4.78
C PHE A 1 17.70 4.59 -4.15
N LEU A 2 18.78 4.35 -4.93
CA LEU A 2 20.10 3.98 -4.38
C LEU A 2 20.75 5.02 -3.44
N ALA A 3 20.42 6.32 -3.59
CA ALA A 3 20.96 7.38 -2.73
C ALA A 3 20.34 7.38 -1.31
N LEU A 4 19.06 7.04 -1.18
CA LEU A 4 18.36 6.97 0.12
C LEU A 4 18.84 5.76 0.95
N LEU A 5 19.19 4.65 0.28
CA LEU A 5 19.74 3.45 0.90
C LEU A 5 21.19 3.63 1.39
N ARG A 6 21.98 4.52 0.78
CA ARG A 6 23.37 4.78 1.23
C ARG A 6 23.44 5.70 2.45
N ALA A 7 22.49 6.62 2.62
CA ALA A 7 22.43 7.49 3.81
C ALA A 7 22.14 6.70 5.09
N LEU A 8 21.38 5.60 5.00
CA LEU A 8 21.04 4.74 6.13
C LEU A 8 22.18 3.80 6.55
N HIS A 9 23.23 3.63 5.73
CA HIS A 9 24.33 2.70 5.99
C HIS A 9 25.41 3.27 6.94
N SER A 10 25.45 4.60 7.12
CA SER A 10 26.53 5.27 7.87
C SER A 10 26.30 5.37 9.38
N TYR A 11 25.18 4.87 9.90
CA TYR A 11 24.87 4.82 11.33
C TYR A 11 24.83 3.36 11.81
N CYS A 12 26.01 2.76 11.98
CA CYS A 12 26.15 1.37 12.48
C CYS A 12 26.17 1.31 14.02
N HIS A 13 25.16 0.67 14.63
CA HIS A 13 25.27 -0.31 15.74
C HIS A 13 23.86 -0.68 16.29
N PRO A 14 23.60 -1.93 16.74
CA PRO A 14 23.80 -3.24 16.12
C PRO A 14 22.52 -3.66 15.38
N PHE A 15 22.54 -3.67 14.04
CA PHE A 15 21.38 -3.98 13.19
C PHE A 15 20.99 -5.47 13.13
N LEU A 16 21.50 -6.29 14.07
CA LEU A 16 21.26 -7.74 14.13
C LEU A 16 20.16 -8.16 15.13
N PHE A 17 19.54 -7.23 15.85
CA PHE A 17 18.46 -7.52 16.81
C PHE A 17 17.09 -6.92 16.47
N LEU A 18 16.97 -6.26 15.32
CA LEU A 18 15.71 -5.71 14.81
C LEU A 18 15.45 -6.27 13.41
N LEU A 19 15.35 -7.60 13.31
CA LEU A 19 14.28 -8.16 12.47
C LEU A 19 12.95 -7.80 13.13
N SER A 20 12.63 -6.50 13.18
CA SER A 20 11.26 -6.05 13.34
C SER A 20 10.56 -6.65 12.13
N ILE A 21 9.88 -7.77 12.34
CA ILE A 21 9.13 -8.48 11.31
C ILE A 21 8.32 -7.43 10.56
N MET A 22 8.64 -7.26 9.28
CA MET A 22 7.94 -6.33 8.41
C MET A 22 6.48 -6.75 8.36
N VAL A 23 5.59 -5.93 8.92
CA VAL A 23 4.16 -6.19 8.91
C VAL A 23 3.63 -5.81 7.53
N ARG A 24 3.14 -6.80 6.78
CA ARG A 24 2.47 -6.58 5.49
C ARG A 24 0.97 -6.47 5.73
N LEU A 25 0.43 -5.27 5.55
CA LEU A 25 -1.00 -5.02 5.69
C LEU A 25 -1.73 -5.27 4.38
N ALA A 26 -2.97 -5.74 4.48
CA ALA A 26 -3.92 -5.79 3.37
C ALA A 26 -5.33 -5.43 3.85
N SER A 27 -6.13 -4.90 2.94
CA SER A 27 -7.58 -4.80 3.13
C SER A 27 -8.22 -5.93 2.36
N VAL A 28 -9.08 -6.71 3.00
CA VAL A 28 -9.76 -7.87 2.40
C VAL A 28 -11.25 -7.82 2.67
N GLU A 29 -12.04 -8.43 1.79
CA GLU A 29 -13.42 -8.79 2.05
C GLU A 29 -13.47 -10.25 2.48
N TYR A 30 -13.94 -10.51 3.70
CA TYR A 30 -14.09 -11.85 4.26
C TYR A 30 -15.52 -11.99 4.79
N LYS A 31 -16.24 -13.02 4.31
CA LYS A 31 -17.66 -13.26 4.66
C LYS A 31 -18.55 -12.02 4.43
N GLY A 32 -18.27 -11.26 3.36
CA GLY A 32 -19.03 -10.08 2.96
C GLY A 32 -18.72 -8.81 3.76
N LEU A 33 -17.71 -8.83 4.64
CA LEU A 33 -17.31 -7.67 5.44
C LEU A 33 -15.87 -7.25 5.13
N PRO A 34 -15.59 -5.94 4.98
CA PRO A 34 -14.23 -5.45 4.85
C PRO A 34 -13.47 -5.60 6.17
N LYS A 35 -12.22 -6.04 6.09
CA LYS A 35 -11.30 -6.22 7.22
C LYS A 35 -9.92 -5.70 6.88
N LEU A 36 -9.29 -5.04 7.85
CA LEU A 36 -7.85 -4.86 7.84
C LEU A 36 -7.20 -6.16 8.35
N VAL A 37 -6.19 -6.64 7.64
CA VAL A 37 -5.45 -7.84 8.02
C VAL A 37 -3.94 -7.63 7.93
N ALA A 38 -3.18 -8.43 8.67
CA ALA A 38 -1.74 -8.58 8.49
C ALA A 38 -1.41 -9.96 7.92
N GLN A 39 -0.49 -10.01 6.95
CA GLN A 39 -0.03 -11.25 6.35
C GLN A 39 1.09 -11.88 7.17
N LEU A 40 0.91 -13.13 7.56
CA LEU A 40 1.96 -13.94 8.17
C LEU A 40 3.06 -14.24 7.14
N PRO A 41 4.34 -13.96 7.45
CA PRO A 41 5.44 -14.17 6.49
C PRO A 41 5.62 -15.62 6.03
N THR A 42 5.33 -16.58 6.91
CA THR A 42 5.62 -18.01 6.71
C THR A 42 4.55 -18.73 5.89
N THR A 43 3.26 -18.48 6.18
CA THR A 43 2.15 -19.18 5.53
C THR A 43 1.48 -18.34 4.45
N GLY A 44 1.65 -17.01 4.46
CA GLY A 44 0.91 -16.09 3.62
C GLY A 44 -0.56 -15.88 4.05
N SER A 45 -1.00 -16.57 5.10
CA SER A 45 -2.34 -16.40 5.70
C SER A 45 -2.48 -15.06 6.39
N TYR A 46 -3.71 -14.67 6.65
CA TYR A 46 -4.05 -13.37 7.20
C TYR A 46 -4.49 -13.45 8.67
N VAL A 47 -4.04 -12.50 9.48
CA VAL A 47 -4.52 -12.24 10.84
C VAL A 47 -5.47 -11.06 10.80
N ASP A 48 -6.66 -11.22 11.37
CA ASP A 48 -7.65 -10.14 11.46
C ASP A 48 -7.21 -9.05 12.44
N LEU A 49 -6.96 -7.84 11.93
CA LEU A 49 -6.58 -6.68 12.72
C LEU A 49 -7.76 -5.79 13.10
N SER A 50 -9.00 -6.21 12.83
CA SER A 50 -10.21 -5.47 13.27
C SER A 50 -10.21 -5.09 14.77
N PRO A 51 -9.65 -5.90 15.70
CA PRO A 51 -9.53 -5.49 17.11
C PRO A 51 -8.56 -4.31 17.36
N VAL A 52 -7.59 -4.10 16.47
CA VAL A 52 -6.58 -3.02 16.57
C VAL A 52 -7.09 -1.76 15.89
N ALA A 53 -7.61 -1.89 14.68
CA ALA A 53 -8.15 -0.78 13.91
C ALA A 53 -9.20 -1.26 12.90
N PRO A 54 -10.28 -0.48 12.67
CA PRO A 54 -11.35 -0.87 11.76
C PRO A 54 -10.96 -0.82 10.28
N ASN A 55 -9.91 -0.08 9.92
CA ASN A 55 -9.42 0.06 8.55
C ASN A 55 -7.98 0.57 8.54
N ALA A 56 -7.34 0.49 7.36
CA ALA A 56 -5.96 0.91 7.17
C ALA A 56 -5.70 2.38 7.54
N ARG A 57 -6.64 3.30 7.27
CA ARG A 57 -6.48 4.71 7.66
C ARG A 57 -6.38 4.89 9.17
N SER A 58 -7.28 4.25 9.91
CA SER A 58 -7.29 4.33 11.38
C SER A 58 -6.05 3.66 11.98
N PHE A 59 -5.58 2.57 11.36
CA PHE A 59 -4.34 1.91 11.73
C PHE A 59 -3.13 2.83 11.58
N LEU A 60 -2.98 3.48 10.42
CA LEU A 60 -1.90 4.43 10.17
C LEU A 60 -1.94 5.61 11.15
N GLN A 61 -3.13 6.15 11.43
CA GLN A 61 -3.32 7.20 12.44
C GLN A 61 -2.93 6.75 13.86
N GLY A 62 -3.03 5.46 14.17
CA GLY A 62 -2.60 4.88 15.44
C GLY A 62 -1.08 4.70 15.56
N GLY A 63 -0.33 4.83 14.46
CA GLY A 63 1.13 4.83 14.42
C GLY A 63 1.77 3.62 15.12
N GLU A 64 2.84 3.88 15.88
CA GLU A 64 3.60 2.86 16.60
C GLU A 64 2.77 2.04 17.58
N ALA A 65 1.74 2.64 18.20
CA ALA A 65 0.87 1.92 19.14
C ALA A 65 0.03 0.85 18.43
N ALA A 66 -0.56 1.19 17.28
CA ALA A 66 -1.29 0.22 16.45
C ALA A 66 -0.36 -0.86 15.89
N LEU A 67 0.87 -0.49 15.50
CA LEU A 67 1.88 -1.45 15.04
C LEU A 67 2.29 -2.43 16.14
N ALA A 68 2.49 -1.96 17.37
CA ALA A 68 2.81 -2.81 18.52
C ALA A 68 1.69 -3.81 18.82
N GLN A 69 0.44 -3.34 18.85
CA GLN A 69 -0.74 -4.19 19.07
C GLN A 69 -0.92 -5.23 17.97
N ALA A 70 -0.69 -4.87 16.71
CA ALA A 70 -0.75 -5.83 15.60
C ALA A 70 0.32 -6.91 15.72
N LYS A 71 1.55 -6.55 16.11
CA LYS A 71 2.63 -7.54 16.33
C LYS A 71 2.28 -8.50 17.47
N GLU A 72 1.82 -7.98 18.60
CA GLU A 72 1.38 -8.81 19.73
C GLU A 72 0.27 -9.79 19.33
N LEU A 73 -0.72 -9.31 18.56
CA LEU A 73 -1.81 -10.16 18.05
C LEU A 73 -1.33 -11.21 17.05
N MET A 74 -0.34 -10.89 16.20
CA MET A 74 0.27 -11.86 15.29
C MET A 74 1.05 -12.95 16.03
N ASP A 75 1.69 -12.60 17.16
CA ASP A 75 2.51 -13.51 17.96
C ASP A 75 1.66 -14.39 18.91
N SER A 76 0.42 -14.01 19.21
CA SER A 76 -0.46 -14.72 20.15
C SER A 76 -1.14 -15.99 19.58
N ASN A 77 -0.60 -16.57 18.50
CA ASN A 77 -1.18 -17.70 17.75
C ASN A 77 -2.66 -17.46 17.36
N PRO A 78 -2.95 -16.41 16.57
CA PRO A 78 -4.32 -16.03 16.25
C PRO A 78 -5.00 -17.02 15.32
N THR A 79 -6.33 -17.03 15.32
CA THR A 79 -7.09 -17.65 14.22
C THR A 79 -6.73 -16.93 12.92
N VAL A 80 -6.34 -17.71 11.91
CA VAL A 80 -5.95 -17.20 10.60
C VAL A 80 -7.07 -17.33 9.58
N ILE A 81 -7.07 -16.41 8.62
CA ILE A 81 -7.92 -16.44 7.42
C ILE A 81 -7.03 -16.90 6.26
N ALA A 82 -7.46 -17.95 5.56
CA ALA A 82 -6.73 -18.41 4.37
C ALA A 82 -6.94 -17.41 3.21
N PRO A 83 -5.92 -17.09 2.40
CA PRO A 83 -6.04 -16.10 1.33
C PRO A 83 -7.18 -16.39 0.34
N GLU A 84 -7.42 -17.67 0.05
CA GLU A 84 -8.49 -18.16 -0.82
C GLU A 84 -9.92 -17.96 -0.26
N GLU A 85 -10.06 -17.74 1.04
CA GLU A 85 -11.36 -17.47 1.67
C GLU A 85 -11.77 -15.98 1.62
N CYS A 86 -10.89 -15.13 1.07
CA CYS A 86 -11.11 -13.69 1.04
C CYS A 86 -10.79 -13.09 -0.33
N ARG A 87 -11.29 -11.89 -0.57
CA ARG A 87 -11.01 -11.11 -1.76
C ARG A 87 -10.18 -9.89 -1.40
N LEU A 88 -9.06 -9.66 -2.08
CA LEU A 88 -8.26 -8.44 -1.88
C LEU A 88 -9.05 -7.20 -2.31
N LEU A 89 -9.04 -6.19 -1.44
CA LEU A 89 -9.55 -4.85 -1.70
C LEU A 89 -8.38 -3.91 -2.01
N ALA A 90 -8.69 -2.66 -2.35
CA ALA A 90 -7.66 -1.63 -2.40
C ALA A 90 -7.05 -1.47 -0.98
N PRO A 91 -5.71 -1.32 -0.84
CA PRO A 91 -5.08 -1.21 0.49
C PRO A 91 -5.69 -0.09 1.35
N ILE A 92 -6.00 1.05 0.72
CA ILE A 92 -6.77 2.16 1.29
C ILE A 92 -8.06 2.30 0.49
N ASP A 93 -9.21 2.36 1.18
CA ASP A 93 -10.49 2.69 0.56
C ASP A 93 -10.44 4.11 -0.02
N GLY A 94 -10.85 4.25 -1.28
CA GLY A 94 -10.88 5.53 -1.99
C GLY A 94 -11.66 6.64 -1.28
N SER A 95 -12.75 6.29 -0.57
CA SER A 95 -13.53 7.24 0.23
C SER A 95 -12.77 7.81 1.44
N LEU A 96 -11.71 7.12 1.87
CA LEU A 96 -10.83 7.53 2.97
C LEU A 96 -9.61 8.31 2.49
N VAL A 97 -9.39 8.45 1.18
CA VAL A 97 -8.24 9.18 0.61
C VAL A 97 -8.49 10.69 0.67
N GLY A 98 -7.75 11.39 1.51
CA GLY A 98 -7.82 12.86 1.61
C GLY A 98 -7.03 13.59 0.51
N LYS A 99 -5.85 13.07 0.15
CA LYS A 99 -4.99 13.58 -0.92
C LYS A 99 -4.41 12.42 -1.71
N PHE A 100 -4.55 12.46 -3.04
CA PHE A 100 -3.91 11.52 -3.96
C PHE A 100 -3.04 12.34 -4.91
N LEU A 101 -1.73 12.30 -4.67
CA LEU A 101 -0.73 13.02 -5.45
C LEU A 101 0.00 12.03 -6.36
N CYS A 102 0.12 12.37 -7.64
CA CYS A 102 0.81 11.61 -8.67
C CYS A 102 2.05 12.41 -9.12
N ILE A 103 3.12 11.70 -9.50
CA ILE A 103 4.38 12.29 -9.96
C ILE A 103 4.60 11.89 -11.42
N GLY A 104 4.43 12.83 -12.33
CA GLY A 104 4.66 12.61 -13.75
C GLY A 104 6.15 12.55 -14.09
N MET A 105 6.48 11.78 -15.15
CA MET A 105 7.81 11.76 -15.76
C MET A 105 8.95 11.46 -14.77
N ASN A 106 8.71 10.52 -13.85
CA ASN A 106 9.65 10.18 -12.76
C ASN A 106 10.61 9.02 -13.09
N TYR A 107 10.67 8.60 -14.36
CA TYR A 107 11.57 7.58 -14.87
C TYR A 107 12.24 8.09 -16.16
N VAL A 108 13.58 8.06 -16.20
CA VAL A 108 14.37 8.60 -17.32
C VAL A 108 14.03 7.91 -18.64
N ASP A 109 13.89 6.59 -18.61
CA ASP A 109 13.54 5.79 -19.78
C ASP A 109 12.15 6.18 -20.32
N HIS A 110 11.19 6.41 -19.43
CA HIS A 110 9.84 6.86 -19.79
C HIS A 110 9.84 8.26 -20.41
N CYS A 111 10.66 9.18 -19.89
CA CYS A 111 10.84 10.51 -20.50
C CYS A 111 11.40 10.37 -21.93
N THR A 112 12.40 9.51 -22.12
CA THR A 112 13.05 9.28 -23.41
C THR A 112 12.08 8.68 -24.42
N GLU A 113 11.29 7.68 -24.02
CA GLU A 113 10.25 7.04 -24.85
C GLU A 113 9.23 8.05 -25.37
N GLN A 114 8.77 8.96 -24.51
CA GLN A 114 7.80 9.99 -24.87
C GLN A 114 8.41 11.20 -25.59
N ASN A 115 9.73 11.22 -25.83
CA ASN A 115 10.49 12.40 -26.27
C ASN A 115 10.23 13.63 -25.39
N PHE A 116 10.08 13.40 -24.08
CA PHE A 116 9.83 14.43 -23.08
C PHE A 116 11.15 14.82 -22.39
N PRO A 117 11.45 16.12 -22.22
CA PRO A 117 12.67 16.54 -21.52
C PRO A 117 12.64 16.12 -20.06
N ILE A 118 13.76 15.60 -19.55
CA ILE A 118 13.87 15.19 -18.14
C ILE A 118 13.57 16.40 -17.25
N PRO A 119 12.52 16.34 -16.40
CA PRO A 119 12.16 17.46 -15.55
C PRO A 119 13.26 17.79 -14.54
N THR A 120 13.49 19.08 -14.29
CA THR A 120 14.40 19.55 -13.23
C THR A 120 13.69 19.73 -11.89
N GLU A 121 12.36 19.70 -11.89
CA GLU A 121 11.48 19.76 -10.73
C GLU A 121 10.35 18.71 -10.86
N PRO A 122 9.77 18.23 -9.75
CA PRO A 122 8.70 17.23 -9.82
C PRO A 122 7.43 17.77 -10.48
N LEU A 123 6.93 17.05 -11.48
CA LEU A 123 5.62 17.32 -12.07
C LEU A 123 4.53 16.68 -11.21
N VAL A 124 3.81 17.49 -10.44
CA VAL A 124 2.80 17.01 -9.50
C VAL A 124 1.40 17.28 -10.05
N PHE A 125 0.57 16.26 -10.06
CA PHE A 125 -0.87 16.36 -10.33
C PHE A 125 -1.65 15.49 -9.34
N SER A 126 -2.98 15.62 -9.35
CA SER A 126 -3.84 14.89 -8.42
C SER A 126 -4.85 13.99 -9.10
N LYS A 127 -5.20 12.91 -8.44
CA LYS A 127 -6.40 12.11 -8.74
C LYS A 127 -7.40 12.24 -7.59
N PHE A 128 -8.64 11.86 -7.83
CA PHE A 128 -9.65 11.77 -6.77
C PHE A 128 -9.65 10.36 -6.19
N GLY A 129 -9.94 10.22 -4.89
CA GLY A 129 -10.08 8.91 -4.25
C GLY A 129 -11.15 8.02 -4.91
N SER A 130 -12.13 8.61 -5.59
CA SER A 130 -13.14 7.90 -6.37
C SER A 130 -12.58 7.07 -7.53
N CYS A 131 -11.33 7.27 -7.96
CA CYS A 131 -10.69 6.44 -8.98
C CYS A 131 -10.02 5.17 -8.42
N VAL A 132 -9.99 4.99 -7.09
CA VAL A 132 -9.39 3.81 -6.45
C VAL A 132 -10.32 2.61 -6.60
N VAL A 133 -9.79 1.52 -7.15
CA VAL A 133 -10.50 0.24 -7.27
C VAL A 133 -9.66 -0.90 -6.70
N GLY A 134 -10.33 -1.98 -6.30
CA GLY A 134 -9.67 -3.19 -5.81
C GLY A 134 -9.02 -4.02 -6.91
N THR A 135 -8.19 -4.98 -6.50
CA THR A 135 -7.57 -5.92 -7.44
C THR A 135 -8.64 -6.76 -8.14
N GLY A 136 -8.50 -6.95 -9.46
CA GLY A 136 -9.42 -7.76 -10.27
C GLY A 136 -10.78 -7.11 -10.53
N VAL A 137 -10.99 -5.85 -10.12
CA VAL A 137 -12.21 -5.09 -10.44
C VAL A 137 -12.12 -4.62 -11.90
N PRO A 138 -13.08 -4.97 -12.76
CA PRO A 138 -13.09 -4.50 -14.15
C PRO A 138 -13.22 -2.98 -14.23
N LEU A 139 -12.41 -2.37 -15.10
CA LEU A 139 -12.54 -0.95 -15.44
C LEU A 139 -13.47 -0.80 -16.65
N ALA A 140 -14.56 -0.04 -16.47
CA ALA A 140 -15.43 0.32 -17.59
C ALA A 140 -14.81 1.49 -18.36
N LYS A 141 -14.53 1.30 -19.64
CA LYS A 141 -14.15 2.39 -20.54
C LYS A 141 -15.41 3.16 -20.93
N ASP A 142 -15.41 4.46 -20.68
CA ASP A 142 -16.49 5.32 -21.16
C ASP A 142 -16.49 5.43 -22.70
N VAL A 143 -17.66 5.68 -23.29
CA VAL A 143 -17.82 5.83 -24.74
C VAL A 143 -17.05 7.03 -25.30
N THR A 144 -16.82 8.06 -24.49
CA THR A 144 -16.07 9.27 -24.86
C THR A 144 -14.55 9.10 -24.77
N THR A 145 -14.07 8.01 -24.16
CA THR A 145 -12.62 7.76 -24.02
C THR A 145 -12.05 7.11 -25.28
N GLU A 146 -11.24 7.84 -26.05
CA GLU A 146 -10.64 7.30 -27.29
C GLU A 146 -9.33 6.53 -27.06
N LYS A 147 -8.51 6.98 -26.09
CA LYS A 147 -7.17 6.44 -25.83
C LYS A 147 -7.04 6.07 -24.36
N LEU A 148 -7.49 4.85 -24.04
CA LEU A 148 -7.27 4.27 -22.72
C LEU A 148 -5.86 3.66 -22.69
N ASP A 149 -5.09 4.00 -21.67
CA ASP A 149 -3.71 3.52 -21.49
C ASP A 149 -3.47 3.10 -20.04
N PHE A 150 -2.35 2.44 -19.78
CA PHE A 150 -1.95 1.94 -18.47
C PHE A 150 -0.64 2.58 -17.99
N GLU A 151 -0.57 2.85 -16.70
CA GLU A 151 0.67 3.23 -16.02
C GLU A 151 0.83 2.35 -14.78
N VAL A 152 2.03 1.77 -14.63
CA VAL A 152 2.40 0.98 -13.46
C VAL A 152 3.29 1.83 -12.57
N GLU A 153 2.80 2.15 -11.38
CA GLU A 153 3.48 3.05 -10.45
C GLU A 153 3.72 2.40 -9.07
N LEU A 154 4.74 2.89 -8.37
CA LEU A 154 4.91 2.62 -6.95
C LEU A 154 4.06 3.61 -6.14
N GLY A 155 3.01 3.10 -5.50
CA GLY A 155 2.22 3.88 -4.54
C GLY A 155 2.92 4.00 -3.19
N VAL A 156 2.97 5.21 -2.63
CA VAL A 156 3.41 5.47 -1.26
C VAL A 156 2.24 5.98 -0.44
N VAL A 157 1.92 5.29 0.65
CA VAL A 157 0.92 5.73 1.63
C VAL A 157 1.65 6.37 2.80
N LEU A 158 1.28 7.60 3.13
CA LEU A 158 1.82 8.31 4.29
C LEU A 158 0.97 7.97 5.52
N GLY A 159 1.63 7.53 6.58
CA GLY A 159 1.04 7.19 7.88
C GLY A 159 1.77 7.90 9.01
#